data_AF-A0A4Q3YRH7-F1
#
_entry.id   AF-A0A4Q3YRH7-F1
#
_cell.length_a   1.000
_cell.length_b   1.000
_cell.length_c   1.000
_cell.angle_alpha   90.00
_cell.angle_beta   90.00
_cell.angle_gamma   90.00
#
_symmetry.space_group_name_H-M   'P 1'
#
loop_
_entity.id
_entity.type
_entity.pdbx_description
1 polymer ?
#
loop_
_entity_poly.entity_id
_entity_poly.type
_entity_poly.pdbx_seq_one_letter_code
_entity_poly.pdbx_strand_id
1 'polypeptide(L)'
;GMSSRTLYKHAGSKAALMARVLTERDRRFMARIDVRTVDALFAALEDWVRVEGCRGCLFLRSRAETGGDTPAIAEAVALHKEAFRRRVGEVLAMELGREDPALAEQVLVLFEGATHAAVYRGAGAVSAARAAAV
;
A
#
# COMPACT_ATOMS: atom_id res chain seq x y z
N GLY A 1 0.57 22.45 17.91
CA GLY A 1 1.60 21.42 17.64
C GLY A 1 2.08 20.83 18.95
N MET A 2 2.40 19.53 18.98
CA MET A 2 2.92 18.82 20.15
C MET A 2 4.44 18.63 20.01
N SER A 3 5.21 18.70 21.11
CA SER A 3 6.67 18.45 21.07
C SER A 3 6.97 16.97 20.77
N SER A 4 8.11 16.67 20.14
CA SER A 4 8.56 15.28 19.92
C SER A 4 8.67 14.49 21.23
N ARG A 5 9.07 15.15 22.32
CA ARG A 5 9.14 14.54 23.66
C ARG A 5 7.76 14.12 24.17
N THR A 6 6.75 14.98 24.02
CA THR A 6 5.37 14.66 24.39
C THR A 6 4.79 13.55 23.51
N LEU A 7 5.08 13.57 22.21
CA LEU A 7 4.66 12.53 21.27
C LEU A 7 5.22 11.15 21.66
N TYR A 8 6.51 11.05 21.93
CA TYR A 8 7.14 9.80 22.37
C TYR A 8 6.68 9.36 23.76
N LYS A 9 6.34 10.27 24.66
CA LYS A 9 5.74 9.92 25.96
C LYS A 9 4.42 9.16 25.78
N HIS A 10 3.60 9.52 24.79
CA HIS A 10 2.34 8.82 24.51
C HIS A 10 2.52 7.55 23.68
N ALA A 11 3.52 7.52 22.80
CA ALA A 11 3.77 6.37 21.92
C ALA A 11 4.72 5.32 22.53
N GLY A 12 5.44 5.64 23.60
CA GLY A 12 6.46 4.80 24.22
C GLY A 12 7.83 4.90 23.53
N SER A 13 7.89 4.71 22.21
CA SER A 13 9.12 4.78 21.42
C SER A 13 8.89 5.23 19.98
N LYS A 14 9.96 5.57 19.23
CA LYS A 14 9.87 5.86 17.80
C LYS A 14 9.31 4.67 17.01
N ALA A 15 9.78 3.45 17.32
CA ALA A 15 9.31 2.23 16.66
C ALA A 15 7.82 1.97 16.94
N ALA A 16 7.37 2.16 18.18
CA ALA A 16 5.95 2.01 18.54
C ALA A 16 5.06 3.07 17.88
N LEU A 17 5.54 4.31 17.74
CA LEU A 17 4.85 5.34 16.97
C LEU A 17 4.75 4.96 15.48
N MET A 18 5.86 4.53 14.87
CA MET A 18 5.88 4.10 13.46
C MET A 18 4.92 2.94 13.22
N ALA A 19 4.90 1.93 14.11
CA ALA A 19 3.97 0.81 14.03
C ALA A 19 2.50 1.30 14.03
N ARG A 20 2.13 2.21 14.95
CA ARG A 20 0.76 2.79 14.98
C ARG A 20 0.42 3.55 13.69
N VAL A 21 1.37 4.30 13.14
CA VAL A 21 1.20 5.00 11.86
C VAL A 21 0.99 4.00 10.73
N LEU A 22 1.75 2.90 10.69
CA LEU A 22 1.58 1.84 9.69
C LEU A 22 0.22 1.14 9.83
N THR A 23 -0.26 0.88 11.05
CA THR A 23 -1.60 0.31 11.28
C THR A 23 -2.69 1.23 10.73
N GLU A 24 -2.65 2.53 11.04
CA GLU A 24 -3.66 3.47 10.53
C GLU A 24 -3.53 3.67 9.01
N ARG A 25 -2.29 3.64 8.49
CA ARG A 25 -2.03 3.65 7.05
C ARG A 25 -2.69 2.48 6.34
N ASP A 26 -2.51 1.27 6.90
CA ASP A 26 -3.09 0.04 6.38
C ASP A 26 -4.61 0.14 6.34
N ARG A 27 -5.23 0.44 7.49
CA ARG A 27 -6.69 0.54 7.63
C ARG A 27 -7.30 1.48 6.59
N ARG A 28 -6.73 2.67 6.42
CA ARG A 28 -7.19 3.66 5.44
C ARG A 28 -7.02 3.19 4.01
N PHE A 29 -5.90 2.55 3.69
CA PHE A 29 -5.63 2.07 2.34
C PHE A 29 -6.54 0.89 1.99
N MET A 30 -6.61 -0.13 2.85
CA MET A 30 -7.42 -1.33 2.65
C MET A 30 -8.90 -0.99 2.50
N ALA A 31 -9.41 -0.03 3.28
CA ALA A 31 -10.78 0.46 3.12
C ALA A 31 -11.02 1.17 1.77
N ARG A 32 -9.98 1.81 1.20
CA ARG A 32 -10.10 2.51 -0.08
C ARG A 32 -10.05 1.58 -1.29
N ILE A 33 -9.35 0.46 -1.16
CA ILE A 33 -9.30 -0.60 -2.18
C ILE A 33 -10.35 -1.69 -1.95
N ASP A 34 -11.37 -1.42 -1.13
CA ASP A 34 -12.52 -2.30 -1.00
C ASP A 34 -13.45 -2.15 -2.22
N VAL A 35 -13.02 -2.73 -3.34
CA VAL A 35 -13.66 -2.63 -4.66
C VAL A 35 -13.90 -4.02 -5.27
N ARG A 36 -14.49 -4.08 -6.47
CA ARG A 36 -14.86 -5.36 -7.11
C ARG A 36 -14.26 -5.59 -8.50
N THR A 37 -13.52 -4.61 -9.03
CA THR A 37 -12.85 -4.72 -10.33
C THR A 37 -11.43 -4.21 -10.27
N VAL A 38 -10.56 -4.73 -11.13
CA VAL A 38 -9.18 -4.28 -11.34
C VAL A 38 -9.16 -2.83 -11.77
N ASP A 39 -10.11 -2.40 -12.62
CA ASP A 39 -10.25 -0.99 -13.00
C ASP A 39 -10.43 -0.07 -11.79
N ALA A 40 -11.37 -0.40 -10.91
CA ALA A 40 -11.66 0.36 -9.70
C ALA A 40 -10.49 0.30 -8.70
N LEU A 41 -9.74 -0.80 -8.69
CA LEU A 41 -8.57 -0.97 -7.85
C LEU A 41 -7.47 0.03 -8.22
N PHE A 42 -7.18 0.19 -9.52
CA PHE A 42 -6.23 1.19 -10.00
C PHE A 42 -6.77 2.63 -9.87
N ALA A 43 -8.08 2.85 -10.04
CA ALA A 43 -8.70 4.15 -9.78
C ALA A 43 -8.52 4.57 -8.30
N ALA A 44 -8.73 3.64 -7.36
CA ALA A 44 -8.50 3.86 -5.94
C ALA A 44 -7.02 4.18 -5.62
N LEU A 45 -6.09 3.53 -6.32
CA LEU A 45 -4.65 3.85 -6.22
C LEU A 45 -4.34 5.26 -6.71
N GLU A 46 -4.92 5.67 -7.84
CA GLU A 46 -4.66 6.99 -8.41
C GLU A 46 -5.07 8.10 -7.43
N ASP A 47 -6.27 7.98 -6.86
CA ASP A 47 -6.73 8.86 -5.79
C ASP A 47 -5.80 8.83 -4.58
N TRP A 48 -5.41 7.63 -4.13
CA TRP A 48 -4.56 7.46 -2.98
C TRP A 48 -3.21 8.15 -3.15
N VAL A 49 -2.54 7.98 -4.29
CA VAL A 49 -1.26 8.64 -4.54
C VAL A 49 -1.40 10.14 -4.67
N ARG A 50 -2.54 10.68 -5.14
CA ARG A 50 -2.81 12.13 -5.17
C ARG A 50 -2.95 12.69 -3.75
N VAL A 51 -3.75 12.04 -2.90
CA VAL A 51 -3.95 12.44 -1.50
C VAL A 51 -2.66 12.35 -0.68
N GLU A 52 -1.83 11.35 -0.95
CA GLU A 52 -0.64 11.04 -0.16
C GLU A 52 0.67 11.59 -0.75
N GLY A 53 0.57 12.31 -1.87
CA GLY A 53 1.66 13.05 -2.49
C GLY A 53 2.67 12.19 -3.24
N CYS A 54 2.26 11.05 -3.81
CA CYS A 54 3.07 10.19 -4.66
C CYS A 54 4.40 9.75 -4.00
N ARG A 55 4.34 9.42 -2.72
CA ARG A 55 5.52 9.16 -1.89
C ARG A 55 5.98 7.69 -1.88
N GLY A 56 5.40 6.85 -2.73
CA GLY A 56 5.61 5.41 -2.74
C GLY A 56 4.95 4.70 -1.55
N CYS A 57 5.24 3.41 -1.39
CA CYS A 57 4.71 2.59 -0.30
C CYS A 57 5.34 2.98 1.05
N LEU A 58 4.52 3.42 2.02
CA LEU A 58 5.01 3.79 3.34
C LEU A 58 5.69 2.61 4.06
N PHE A 59 5.14 1.40 3.96
CA PHE A 59 5.70 0.20 4.57
C PHE A 59 7.12 -0.09 4.10
N LEU A 60 7.36 -0.06 2.79
CA LEU A 60 8.70 -0.32 2.23
C LEU A 60 9.70 0.76 2.61
N ARG A 61 9.27 2.03 2.69
CA ARG A 61 10.12 3.12 3.17
C ARG A 61 10.45 3.00 4.65
N SER A 62 9.46 2.66 5.48
CA SER A 62 9.68 2.44 6.91
C SER A 62 10.63 1.25 7.14
N ARG A 63 10.48 0.16 6.38
CA ARG A 63 11.42 -0.98 6.44
C ARG A 63 12.85 -0.57 6.07
N ALA A 64 13.01 0.24 5.02
CA ALA A 64 14.31 0.74 4.60
C ALA A 64 14.92 1.69 5.65
N GLU A 65 14.14 2.59 6.25
CA GLU A 65 14.60 3.52 7.29
C GLU A 65 15.13 2.80 8.52
N THR A 66 14.55 1.64 8.87
CA THR A 66 14.97 0.85 10.03
C THR A 66 15.99 -0.24 9.71
N GLY A 67 16.52 -0.29 8.48
CA GLY A 67 17.44 -1.34 8.05
C GLY A 67 16.84 -2.76 8.01
N GLY A 68 15.52 -2.90 8.15
CA GLY A 68 14.85 -4.21 8.25
C GLY A 68 14.89 -4.88 9.63
N ASP A 69 15.68 -4.37 10.58
CA ASP A 69 15.96 -5.07 11.85
C ASP A 69 14.98 -4.77 12.99
N THR A 70 13.98 -3.90 12.75
CA THR A 70 12.94 -3.60 13.73
C THR A 70 11.78 -4.59 13.58
N PRO A 71 11.57 -5.56 14.49
CA PRO A 71 10.64 -6.66 14.28
C PRO A 71 9.20 -6.20 14.03
N ALA A 72 8.73 -5.20 14.79
CA ALA A 72 7.38 -4.66 14.63
C ALA A 72 7.14 -4.01 13.24
N ILE A 73 8.18 -3.45 12.61
CA ILE A 73 8.08 -2.88 11.26
C ILE A 73 8.14 -3.98 10.21
N ALA A 74 9.03 -4.96 10.38
CA ALA A 74 9.11 -6.12 9.49
C ALA A 74 7.79 -6.90 9.47
N GLU A 75 7.19 -7.13 10.63
CA GLU A 75 5.89 -7.79 10.79
C GLU A 75 4.78 -6.98 10.11
N ALA A 76 4.69 -5.65 10.36
CA ALA A 76 3.69 -4.80 9.72
C ALA A 76 3.81 -4.82 8.19
N VAL A 77 5.02 -4.85 7.64
CA VAL A 77 5.24 -4.95 6.19
C VAL A 77 4.75 -6.30 5.65
N ALA A 78 5.09 -7.39 6.33
CA ALA A 78 4.69 -8.74 5.91
C ALA A 78 3.16 -8.89 5.93
N LEU A 79 2.51 -8.49 7.02
CA LEU A 79 1.05 -8.54 7.16
C LEU A 79 0.34 -7.70 6.10
N HIS A 80 0.79 -6.47 5.87
CA HIS A 80 0.22 -5.60 4.85
C HIS A 80 0.35 -6.19 3.44
N LYS A 81 1.55 -6.68 3.09
CA LYS A 81 1.82 -7.23 1.75
C LYS A 81 1.03 -8.51 1.49
N GLU A 82 0.89 -9.37 2.49
CA GLU A 82 0.07 -10.58 2.40
C GLU A 82 -1.42 -10.25 2.29
N ALA A 83 -1.93 -9.34 3.11
CA ALA A 83 -3.32 -8.88 3.04
C ALA A 83 -3.63 -8.23 1.67
N PHE A 84 -2.70 -7.42 1.15
CA PHE A 84 -2.85 -6.79 -0.15
C PHE A 84 -2.84 -7.80 -1.30
N ARG A 85 -1.89 -8.75 -1.31
CA ARG A 85 -1.84 -9.85 -2.29
C ARG A 85 -3.14 -10.63 -2.33
N ARG A 86 -3.67 -11.01 -1.16
CA ARG A 86 -4.98 -11.68 -1.05
C ARG A 86 -6.10 -10.81 -1.61
N ARG A 87 -6.13 -9.51 -1.28
CA ARG A 87 -7.17 -8.59 -1.77
C ARG A 87 -7.16 -8.45 -3.29
N VAL A 88 -5.99 -8.37 -3.91
CA VAL A 88 -5.87 -8.35 -5.38
C VAL A 88 -6.46 -9.62 -6.00
N GLY A 89 -6.15 -10.79 -5.44
CA GLY A 89 -6.71 -12.06 -5.89
C GLY A 89 -8.24 -12.12 -5.75
N GLU A 90 -8.79 -11.65 -4.63
CA GLU A 90 -10.24 -11.57 -4.40
C GLU A 90 -10.93 -10.64 -5.40
N VAL A 91 -10.38 -9.45 -5.65
CA VAL A 91 -10.91 -8.49 -6.63
C VAL A 91 -10.95 -9.12 -8.02
N LEU A 92 -9.85 -9.73 -8.44
CA LEU A 92 -9.77 -10.37 -9.75
C LEU A 92 -10.75 -11.55 -9.86
N ALA A 93 -10.87 -12.37 -8.82
CA ALA A 93 -11.80 -13.49 -8.81
C ALA A 93 -13.26 -13.04 -8.86
N MET A 94 -13.61 -11.94 -8.19
CA MET A 94 -14.94 -11.33 -8.28
C MET A 94 -15.27 -10.84 -9.70
N GLU A 95 -14.29 -10.29 -10.41
CA GLU A 95 -14.46 -9.78 -11.77
C GLU A 95 -14.53 -10.90 -12.82
N LEU A 96 -13.68 -11.92 -12.72
CA LEU A 96 -13.63 -13.03 -13.67
C LEU A 96 -14.64 -14.15 -13.38
N GLY A 97 -15.20 -14.19 -12.17
CA GLY A 97 -16.03 -15.31 -11.69
C GLY A 97 -15.24 -16.60 -11.42
N ARG A 98 -13.90 -16.55 -11.43
CA ARG A 98 -12.99 -17.66 -11.13
C ARG A 98 -11.65 -17.15 -10.63
N GLU A 99 -10.90 -17.98 -9.92
CA GLU A 99 -9.52 -17.66 -9.57
C GLU A 99 -8.60 -17.71 -10.81
N ASP A 100 -7.62 -16.80 -10.83
CA ASP A 100 -6.53 -16.79 -11.80
C ASP A 100 -5.23 -16.31 -11.11
N PRO A 101 -4.49 -17.21 -10.44
CA PRO A 101 -3.33 -16.83 -9.65
C PRO A 101 -2.22 -16.15 -10.46
N ALA A 102 -2.06 -16.53 -11.73
CA ALA A 102 -1.05 -15.96 -12.62
C ALA A 102 -1.39 -14.50 -12.96
N LEU A 103 -2.64 -14.24 -13.34
CA LEU A 103 -3.10 -12.88 -13.61
C LEU A 103 -3.16 -12.01 -12.34
N ALA A 104 -3.50 -12.60 -11.19
CA ALA A 104 -3.46 -11.88 -9.90
C ALA A 104 -2.05 -11.38 -9.57
N GLU A 105 -1.03 -12.20 -9.82
CA GLU A 105 0.37 -11.79 -9.64
C GLU A 105 0.78 -10.69 -10.62
N GLN A 106 0.35 -10.76 -11.88
CA GLN A 106 0.60 -9.70 -12.87
C GLN A 106 -0.02 -8.36 -12.45
N VAL A 107 -1.28 -8.38 -12.01
CA VAL A 107 -1.98 -7.19 -11.50
C VAL A 107 -1.28 -6.63 -10.27
N LEU A 108 -0.88 -7.49 -9.33
CA LEU A 108 -0.13 -7.09 -8.14
C LEU A 108 1.18 -6.39 -8.50
N VAL A 109 1.98 -6.98 -9.39
CA VAL A 109 3.27 -6.42 -9.83
C VAL A 109 3.07 -5.08 -10.54
N LEU A 110 2.07 -4.95 -11.41
CA LEU A 110 1.73 -3.67 -12.05
C LEU A 110 1.34 -2.60 -11.02
N PHE A 111 0.52 -2.96 -10.04
CA PHE A 111 0.08 -2.05 -8.98
C PHE A 111 1.25 -1.57 -8.10
N GLU A 112 2.11 -2.50 -7.67
CA GLU A 112 3.32 -2.19 -6.89
C GLU A 112 4.29 -1.31 -7.69
N GLY A 113 4.52 -1.66 -8.95
CA GLY A 113 5.36 -0.91 -9.88
C GLY A 113 4.83 0.51 -10.11
N ALA A 114 3.53 0.66 -10.33
CA ALA A 114 2.87 1.96 -10.48
C ALA A 114 3.01 2.82 -9.22
N THR A 115 2.83 2.22 -8.04
CA THR A 115 3.01 2.90 -6.75
C THR A 115 4.42 3.48 -6.60
N HIS A 116 5.44 2.74 -7.04
CA HIS A 116 6.82 3.21 -7.00
C HIS A 116 7.14 4.23 -8.11
N ALA A 117 6.70 3.96 -9.35
CA ALA A 117 6.92 4.86 -10.48
C ALA A 117 6.26 6.23 -10.29
N ALA A 118 5.14 6.30 -9.56
CA ALA A 118 4.49 7.55 -9.20
C ALA A 118 5.42 8.51 -8.43
N VAL A 119 6.45 8.02 -7.75
CA VAL A 119 7.42 8.86 -7.02
C VAL A 119 8.13 9.87 -7.91
N TYR A 120 8.43 9.51 -9.15
CA TYR A 120 9.14 10.39 -10.09
C TYR A 120 8.30 10.77 -11.32
N ARG A 121 7.23 10.03 -11.61
CA ARG A 121 6.32 10.31 -12.75
C ARG A 121 4.98 10.93 -12.34
N GLY A 122 4.71 11.06 -11.04
CA GLY A 122 3.41 11.47 -10.52
C GLY A 122 2.30 10.45 -10.79
N ALA A 123 1.04 10.87 -10.56
CA ALA A 123 -0.13 10.00 -10.69
C ALA A 123 -0.31 9.38 -12.09
N GLY A 124 0.26 9.97 -13.15
CA GLY A 124 0.20 9.42 -14.51
C GLY A 124 0.85 8.03 -14.66
N ALA A 125 1.77 7.63 -13.77
CA ALA A 125 2.27 6.25 -13.74
C ALA A 125 1.16 5.24 -13.38
N VAL A 126 0.22 5.63 -12.52
CA VAL A 126 -0.91 4.79 -12.14
C VAL A 126 -1.88 4.66 -13.31
N SER A 127 -2.17 5.76 -14.00
CA SER A 127 -3.03 5.74 -15.20
C SER A 127 -2.43 4.85 -16.31
N ALA A 128 -1.11 4.88 -16.50
CA ALA A 128 -0.43 4.01 -17.47
C ALA A 128 -0.51 2.52 -17.10
N ALA A 129 -0.34 2.18 -15.83
CA ALA A 129 -0.47 0.80 -15.36
C ALA A 129 -1.91 0.30 -15.42
N ARG A 130 -2.88 1.17 -15.09
CA ARG A 130 -4.32 0.89 -15.24
C ARG A 130 -4.63 0.46 -16.67
N ALA A 131 -4.23 1.26 -17.67
CA ALA A 131 -4.48 0.97 -19.08
C ALA A 131 -3.85 -0.34 -19.60
N ALA A 132 -2.89 -0.92 -18.88
CA ALA A 132 -2.31 -2.23 -19.21
C ALA A 132 -3.00 -3.40 -18.49
N ALA A 133 -3.70 -3.12 -17.38
CA ALA A 133 -4.33 -4.11 -16.52
C ALA A 133 -5.82 -4.36 -16.85
N VAL A 134 -6.47 -3.39 -17.50
CA VAL A 134 -7.86 -3.47 -18.01
C VAL A 134 -7.89 -3.52 -19.53
#